data_AF-A0A520EBU5-F1
#
_entry.id   AF-A0A520EBU5-F1
#
_cell.length_a   1.000
_cell.length_b   1.000
_cell.length_c   1.000
_cell.angle_alpha   90.00
_cell.angle_beta   90.00
_cell.angle_gamma   90.00
#
_symmetry.space_group_name_H-M   'P 1'
#
loop_
_entity.id
_entity.type
_entity.pdbx_description
1 polymer ?
#
loop_
_entity_poly.entity_id
_entity_poly.type
_entity_poly.pdbx_seq_one_letter_code
_entity_poly.pdbx_strand_id
1 'polypeptide(L)' 'MKITSKGQVTIPQSVREQAGLHPNSEVEFEVRANGDVVLRRAATSVSSVRAAFQRVRGSATATQFKGMGTDEFMRFLRD' A
#
# COMPACT_ATOMS: atom_id res chain seq x y z
N MET A 1 14.17 -17.50 -19.91
CA MET A 1 12.69 -17.51 -19.99
C MET A 1 12.30 -17.21 -21.43
N LYS A 2 11.22 -17.81 -21.95
CA LYS A 2 10.67 -17.47 -23.28
C LYS A 2 9.32 -16.79 -23.11
N ILE A 3 9.04 -15.81 -23.96
CA ILE A 3 7.73 -15.16 -24.04
C ILE A 3 6.80 -16.07 -24.86
N THR A 4 5.57 -16.29 -24.38
CA THR A 4 4.56 -17.07 -25.12
C THR A 4 4.00 -16.26 -26.29
N SER A 5 3.29 -16.90 -27.23
CA SER A 5 2.62 -16.20 -28.34
C SER A 5 1.62 -15.13 -27.87
N LYS A 6 1.13 -15.23 -26.63
CA LYS A 6 0.23 -14.26 -26.00
C LYS A 6 0.96 -13.15 -25.23
N GLY A 7 2.29 -13.09 -25.30
CA GLY A 7 3.08 -12.08 -24.60
C GLY A 7 3.31 -12.36 -23.10
N GLN A 8 3.03 -13.58 -22.62
CA GLN A 8 3.21 -13.92 -21.20
C GLN A 8 4.63 -14.43 -20.94
N VAL A 9 5.18 -14.10 -19.78
CA VAL A 9 6.47 -14.64 -19.30
C VAL A 9 6.36 -15.03 -17.83
N THR A 10 7.03 -16.11 -17.46
CA THR A 10 7.09 -16.54 -16.06
C THR A 10 8.15 -15.73 -15.32
N ILE A 11 7.81 -15.22 -14.14
CA ILE A 11 8.76 -14.59 -13.21
C ILE A 11 9.31 -15.69 -12.29
N PRO A 12 10.65 -15.89 -12.21
CA PRO A 12 11.24 -16.87 -11.29
C PRO A 12 10.85 -16.59 -9.84
N GLN A 13 10.77 -17.63 -9.01
CA GLN A 13 10.39 -17.50 -7.59
C GLN A 13 11.27 -16.50 -6.83
N SER A 14 12.60 -16.62 -6.97
CA SER A 14 13.56 -15.72 -6.30
C SER A 14 13.33 -14.25 -6.65
N VAL A 15 12.97 -13.95 -7.89
CA VAL A 15 12.67 -12.59 -8.34
C VAL A 15 11.34 -12.12 -7.77
N ARG A 16 10.30 -12.97 -7.72
CA ARG A 16 9.01 -12.62 -7.11
C ARG A 16 9.15 -12.27 -5.63
N GLU A 17 9.93 -13.05 -4.89
CA GLU A 17 10.16 -12.84 -3.46
C GLU A 17 10.91 -11.53 -3.21
N GLN A 18 11.99 -11.28 -3.95
CA GLN A 18 12.75 -10.03 -3.85
C GLN A 18 11.93 -8.80 -4.26
N ALA A 19 11.06 -8.94 -5.25
CA ALA A 19 10.19 -7.86 -5.73
C ALA A 19 8.87 -7.73 -4.96
N GLY A 20 8.57 -8.61 -3.99
CA GLY A 20 7.31 -8.61 -3.23
C GLY A 20 6.07 -8.84 -4.10
N LEU A 21 6.19 -9.65 -5.16
CA LEU A 21 5.12 -10.00 -6.09
C LEU A 21 4.43 -11.29 -5.65
N HIS A 22 3.34 -11.13 -4.89
CA HIS A 22 2.51 -12.23 -4.42
C HIS A 22 1.45 -12.63 -5.45
N PRO A 23 0.82 -13.82 -5.33
CA PRO A 23 -0.34 -14.16 -6.15
C PRO A 23 -1.41 -13.05 -6.13
N ASN A 24 -2.02 -12.78 -7.28
CA ASN A 24 -3.01 -11.71 -7.48
C ASN A 24 -2.49 -10.27 -7.30
N SER A 25 -1.17 -10.06 -7.28
CA SER A 25 -0.61 -8.71 -7.32
C SER A 25 -0.85 -8.08 -8.68
N GLU A 26 -1.35 -6.84 -8.68
CA GLU A 26 -1.36 -5.98 -9.87
C GLU A 26 0.04 -5.40 -10.11
N VAL A 27 0.41 -5.24 -11.38
CA VAL A 27 1.72 -4.77 -11.79
C VAL A 27 1.60 -3.74 -12.90
N GLU A 28 2.53 -2.79 -12.91
CA GLU A 28 2.68 -1.78 -13.95
C GLU A 28 4.02 -1.99 -14.67
N PHE A 29 4.01 -1.73 -15.98
CA PHE A 29 5.21 -1.76 -16.81
C PHE A 29 5.62 -0.34 -17.16
N GLU A 30 6.91 -0.06 -17.01
CA GLU A 30 7.55 1.16 -17.48
C GLU A 30 8.66 0.79 -18.45
N VAL A 31 8.67 1.43 -19.62
CA VAL A 31 9.79 1.34 -20.55
C VAL A 31 10.64 2.59 -20.36
N ARG A 32 11.87 2.41 -19.91
CA ARG A 32 12.83 3.51 -19.70
C ARG A 32 13.48 3.91 -21.03
N ALA A 33 14.05 5.12 -21.07
CA ALA A 33 14.72 5.65 -22.26
C ALA A 33 15.90 4.79 -22.76
N ASN A 34 16.52 4.00 -21.87
CA ASN A 34 17.59 3.07 -22.21
C ASN A 34 17.08 1.72 -22.78
N GLY A 35 15.76 1.55 -22.92
CA GLY A 35 15.14 0.32 -23.40
C GLY A 35 14.85 -0.72 -22.31
N ASP A 36 15.18 -0.45 -21.04
CA ASP A 36 14.84 -1.34 -19.95
C ASP A 36 13.33 -1.38 -19.71
N VAL A 37 12.80 -2.59 -19.53
CA VAL A 37 11.42 -2.80 -19.08
C VAL A 37 11.43 -3.04 -17.57
N VAL A 38 10.86 -2.10 -16.82
CA VAL A 38 10.74 -2.19 -15.38
C VAL A 38 9.32 -2.60 -15.01
N LEU A 39 9.22 -3.67 -14.23
CA LEU A 39 7.97 -4.10 -13.62
C LEU A 39 7.90 -3.57 -12.19
N ARG A 40 6.84 -2.83 -11.89
CA ARG A 40 6.53 -2.32 -10.55
C ARG A 40 5.25 -2.96 -10.05
N ARG A 41 5.14 -3.19 -8.74
CA ARG A 41 3.84 -3.52 -8.13
C ARG A 41 2.94 -2.29 -8.29
N ALA A 42 1.75 -2.47 -8.87
CA ALA A 42 0.79 -1.39 -8.98
C ALA A 42 0.42 -0.93 -7.57
N ALA A 43 0.43 0.38 -7.34
CA ALA A 43 -0.04 0.92 -6.08
C ALA A 43 -1.56 0.68 -6.03
N THR A 44 -2.02 -0.14 -5.08
CA THR A 44 -3.45 -0.18 -4.77
C THR A 44 -3.82 1.22 -4.27
N SER A 45 -4.39 2.04 -5.15
CA SER A 45 -4.84 3.40 -4.85
C SER A 45 -5.99 3.45 -3.84
N VAL A 46 -6.38 2.29 -3.29
CA VAL A 46 -7.19 2.14 -2.10
C VAL A 46 -6.35 1.96 -0.82
N SER A 47 -5.25 2.72 -0.75
CA SER A 47 -4.90 3.56 0.40
C SER A 47 -4.83 2.84 1.77
N SER A 48 -3.63 2.36 2.10
CA SER A 48 -3.20 2.01 3.47
C SER A 48 -3.62 3.05 4.51
N VAL A 49 -3.65 4.32 4.11
CA VAL A 49 -4.13 5.47 4.89
C VAL A 49 -5.62 5.37 5.24
N ARG A 50 -6.49 5.07 4.29
CA ARG A 50 -7.94 4.82 4.48
C ARG A 50 -8.19 3.58 5.32
N ALA A 51 -7.42 2.52 5.14
CA ALA A 51 -7.49 1.34 6.02
C ALA A 51 -7.06 1.70 7.46
N ALA A 52 -6.00 2.50 7.62
CA ALA A 52 -5.60 3.05 8.91
C ALA A 52 -6.68 3.95 9.52
N PHE A 53 -7.28 4.85 8.72
CA PHE A 53 -8.40 5.70 9.13
C PHE A 53 -9.64 4.92 9.53
N GLN A 54 -9.94 3.80 8.86
CA GLN A 54 -11.03 2.91 9.27
C GLN A 54 -10.77 2.26 10.63
N ARG A 55 -9.53 1.88 10.94
CA ARG A 55 -9.18 1.30 12.26
C ARG A 55 -9.31 2.29 13.40
N VAL A 56 -9.04 3.58 13.15
CA VAL A 56 -9.07 4.62 14.20
C VAL A 56 -10.39 5.39 14.24
N ARG A 57 -11.33 5.12 13.33
CA ARG A 57 -12.65 5.76 13.33
C ARG A 57 -13.42 5.41 14.62
N GLY A 58 -13.87 6.44 15.34
CA GLY A 58 -14.57 6.30 16.62
C GLY A 58 -13.65 6.21 17.85
N SER A 59 -12.32 6.22 17.68
CA SER A 59 -11.40 6.24 18.82
C SER A 59 -11.49 7.52 19.66
N ALA A 60 -11.82 8.66 19.03
CA ALA A 60 -12.02 9.93 19.73
C ALA A 60 -13.27 9.96 20.63
N THR A 61 -14.19 9.00 20.48
CA THR A 61 -15.34 8.80 21.36
C THR A 61 -15.11 7.71 22.42
N ALA A 62 -13.87 7.22 22.55
CA ALA A 62 -13.53 6.26 23.60
C ALA A 62 -13.79 6.83 25.00
N THR A 63 -14.15 5.96 25.95
CA THR A 63 -14.50 6.33 27.32
C THR A 63 -13.43 7.20 28.00
N GLN A 64 -12.16 7.02 27.65
CA GLN A 64 -11.03 7.81 28.15
C GLN A 64 -11.07 9.29 27.76
N PHE A 65 -11.80 9.66 26.69
CA PHE A 65 -12.00 11.05 26.25
C PHE A 65 -13.39 11.57 26.64
N LYS A 66 -14.22 10.74 27.27
CA LYS A 66 -15.59 11.11 27.66
C LYS A 66 -15.55 12.07 28.85
N GLY A 67 -15.94 13.32 28.63
CA GLY A 67 -15.90 14.39 29.63
C GLY A 67 -14.68 15.30 29.53
N MET A 68 -13.75 15.00 28.61
CA MET A 68 -12.62 15.88 28.30
C MET A 68 -13.13 17.12 27.54
N GLY A 69 -12.79 18.32 28.04
CA GLY A 69 -13.08 19.57 27.36
C GLY A 69 -12.21 19.76 26.11
N THR A 70 -12.61 20.66 25.21
CA THR A 70 -11.84 20.94 23.98
C THR A 70 -10.40 21.34 24.28
N ASP A 71 -10.16 22.19 25.28
CA ASP A 71 -8.82 22.66 25.61
C ASP A 71 -7.91 21.54 26.15
N GLU A 72 -8.47 20.65 26.96
CA GLU A 72 -7.75 19.50 27.52
C GLU A 72 -7.40 18.49 26.43
N PHE A 73 -8.32 18.25 25.50
CA PHE A 73 -8.08 17.39 24.34
C PHE A 73 -7.02 17.99 23.39
N MET A 74 -7.08 19.29 23.14
CA MET A 74 -6.10 19.99 22.32
C MET A 74 -4.72 20.08 22.97
N ARG A 75 -4.63 19.98 24.31
CA ARG A 75 -3.35 19.83 25.01
C ARG A 75 -2.79 18.42 24.85
N PHE A 76 -3.62 17.39 25.06
CA PHE A 76 -3.24 15.98 24.90
C PHE A 76 -2.69 15.65 23.50
N LEU A 77 -3.23 16.25 22.44
CA LEU A 77 -2.76 16.01 21.06
C LEU A 77 -1.43 16.69 20.72
N ARG A 78 -0.98 17.66 21.52
CA ARG A 78 0.24 18.45 21.25
C ARG A 78 1.46 17.97 22.02
N ASP A 79 1.26 17.22 23.11
CA ASP A 79 2.31 16.53 23.86
C ASP A 79 2.62 15.17 23.21
#